data_AF-A0A2V5P6H6-F1
#
_entry.id   AF-A0A2V5P6H6-F1
#
_cell.length_a   1.000
_cell.length_b   1.000
_cell.length_c   1.000
_cell.angle_alpha   90.00
_cell.angle_beta   90.00
_cell.angle_gamma   90.00
#
_symmetry.space_group_name_H-M   'P 1'
#
loop_
_entity.id
_entity.type
_entity.pdbx_description
1 polymer ?
#
loop_
_entity_poly.entity_id
_entity_poly.type
_entity_poly.pdbx_seq_one_letter_code
_entity_poly.pdbx_strand_id
1 'polypeptide(L)'
;MYSKRIYAAWFGIHFFLLTAVCFAGVFWLIAQGSTILPSAFDEYARKAEFVATWCLGKEAGGSNPLRRGIATYLHAAGIQAGYSFFAP
;
A
#
# COMPACT_ATOMS: atom_id res chain seq x y z
N MET A 1 6.24 8.62 -30.20
CA MET A 1 5.11 7.87 -29.58
C MET A 1 5.49 7.13 -28.28
N TYR A 2 6.77 6.78 -28.04
CA TYR A 2 7.20 6.12 -26.80
C TYR A 2 6.97 6.93 -25.52
N SER A 3 7.23 8.24 -25.55
CA SER A 3 7.07 9.12 -24.38
C SER A 3 5.65 9.09 -23.77
N LYS A 4 4.60 9.11 -24.61
CA LYS A 4 3.20 9.00 -24.14
C LYS A 4 2.90 7.69 -23.42
N ARG A 5 3.49 6.58 -23.88
CA ARG A 5 3.32 5.25 -23.24
C ARG A 5 4.05 5.19 -21.90
N ILE A 6 5.22 5.81 -21.82
CA ILE A 6 6.00 5.89 -20.57
C ILE A 6 5.23 6.71 -19.53
N TYR A 7 4.66 7.86 -19.90
CA TYR A 7 3.81 8.63 -18.99
C TYR A 7 2.57 7.85 -18.54
N ALA A 8 1.90 7.14 -19.44
CA ALA A 8 0.76 6.30 -19.09
C ALA A 8 1.14 5.16 -18.14
N ALA A 9 2.31 4.54 -18.33
CA ALA A 9 2.82 3.52 -17.43
C ALA A 9 3.14 4.10 -16.04
N TRP A 10 3.82 5.24 -15.98
CA TRP A 10 4.10 5.93 -14.71
C TRP A 10 2.84 6.39 -13.99
N PHE A 11 1.86 6.90 -14.72
CA PHE A 11 0.54 7.21 -14.19
C PHE A 11 -0.10 5.94 -13.61
N GLY A 12 -0.13 4.84 -14.36
CA GLY A 12 -0.64 3.56 -13.88
C GLY A 12 0.05 3.07 -12.61
N ILE A 13 1.38 3.13 -12.55
CA ILE A 13 2.16 2.72 -11.38
C ILE A 13 1.84 3.62 -10.18
N HIS A 14 1.80 4.94 -10.36
CA HIS A 14 1.47 5.89 -9.30
C HIS A 14 0.09 5.60 -8.70
N PHE A 15 -0.94 5.46 -9.54
CA PHE A 15 -2.30 5.19 -9.08
C PHE A 15 -2.44 3.79 -8.48
N PHE A 16 -1.71 2.80 -8.98
CA PHE A 16 -1.65 1.47 -8.39
C PHE A 16 -1.09 1.52 -6.96
N LEU A 17 0.05 2.20 -6.78
CA LEU A 17 0.68 2.36 -5.46
C LEU A 17 -0.21 3.12 -4.48
N LEU A 18 -0.84 4.21 -4.93
CA LEU A 18 -1.82 4.97 -4.15
C LEU A 18 -2.98 4.07 -3.70
N THR A 19 -3.54 3.31 -4.64
CA THR A 19 -4.67 2.39 -4.37
C THR A 19 -4.27 1.30 -3.37
N ALA A 20 -3.07 0.72 -3.51
CA ALA A 20 -2.57 -0.30 -2.58
C ALA A 20 -2.38 0.27 -1.16
N VAL A 21 -1.85 1.49 -1.03
CA VAL A 21 -1.75 2.19 0.27
C VAL A 21 -3.13 2.40 0.90
N CYS A 22 -4.10 2.91 0.13
CA CYS A 22 -5.46 3.12 0.61
C CYS A 22 -6.11 1.81 1.05
N PHE A 23 -6.00 0.75 0.25
CA PHE A 23 -6.57 -0.55 0.60
C PHE A 23 -5.93 -1.16 1.84
N ALA A 24 -4.60 -1.09 1.98
CA ALA A 24 -3.94 -1.56 3.19
C ALA A 24 -4.49 -0.87 4.44
N GLY A 25 -4.69 0.46 4.40
CA GLY A 25 -5.26 1.21 5.52
C GLY A 25 -6.72 0.87 5.81
N VAL A 26 -7.56 0.78 4.77
CA VAL A 26 -8.98 0.44 4.92
C VAL A 26 -9.14 -0.98 5.46
N PHE A 27 -8.44 -1.95 4.90
CA PHE A 27 -8.54 -3.34 5.35
C PHE A 27 -7.99 -3.55 6.75
N TRP A 28 -6.92 -2.85 7.13
CA TRP A 28 -6.43 -2.83 8.51
C TRP A 28 -7.50 -2.30 9.48
N LEU A 29 -8.19 -1.20 9.14
CA LEU A 29 -9.26 -0.63 9.97
C LEU A 29 -10.45 -1.59 10.12
N ILE A 30 -10.83 -2.26 9.03
CA ILE A 30 -11.90 -3.28 9.04
C ILE A 30 -11.46 -4.47 9.90
N ALA A 31 -10.25 -5.00 9.69
CA ALA A 31 -9.73 -6.16 10.42
C ALA A 31 -9.54 -5.91 11.93
N GLN A 32 -9.47 -4.64 12.36
CA GLN A 32 -9.48 -4.24 13.76
C GLN A 32 -10.88 -4.06 14.36
N GLY A 33 -11.94 -4.23 13.58
CA GLY A 33 -13.31 -3.99 14.04
C GLY A 33 -13.61 -2.52 14.34
N SER A 34 -12.80 -1.59 13.85
CA SER A 34 -12.99 -0.13 14.05
C SER A 34 -13.99 0.48 13.06
N THR A 35 -14.83 -0.36 12.43
CA THR A 35 -15.84 0.04 11.44
C THR A 35 -17.19 -0.55 11.81
N ILE A 36 -18.26 -0.11 11.12
CA ILE A 36 -19.61 -0.66 11.31
C ILE A 36 -19.80 -2.06 10.68
N LEU A 37 -18.77 -2.61 10.03
CA LEU A 37 -18.85 -3.90 9.35
C LEU A 37 -18.92 -5.06 10.36
N PRO A 38 -19.68 -6.13 10.05
CA PRO A 38 -19.71 -7.34 10.87
C PRO A 38 -18.34 -8.02 10.96
N SER A 39 -18.05 -8.65 12.10
CA SER A 39 -16.80 -9.41 12.34
C SER A 39 -16.56 -10.57 11.38
N ALA A 40 -17.60 -11.02 10.66
CA ALA A 40 -17.46 -12.00 9.58
C ALA A 40 -16.52 -11.52 8.46
N PHE A 41 -16.33 -10.20 8.31
CA PHE A 41 -15.43 -9.61 7.32
C PHE A 41 -13.97 -9.54 7.78
N ASP A 42 -13.67 -9.75 9.06
CA ASP A 42 -12.32 -9.55 9.62
C ASP A 42 -11.28 -10.46 8.97
N GLU A 43 -11.62 -11.74 8.73
CA GLU A 43 -10.71 -12.70 8.11
C GLU A 43 -10.40 -12.30 6.65
N TYR A 44 -11.43 -11.87 5.92
CA TYR A 44 -11.27 -11.41 4.54
C TYR A 44 -10.49 -10.10 4.47
N ALA A 45 -10.78 -9.17 5.37
CA ALA A 45 -10.07 -7.91 5.49
C ALA A 45 -8.59 -8.15 5.80
N ARG A 46 -8.24 -9.07 6.70
CA ARG A 46 -6.85 -9.41 7.03
C ARG A 46 -6.09 -10.01 5.85
N LYS A 47 -6.74 -10.87 5.06
CA LYS A 47 -6.16 -11.39 3.81
C LYS A 47 -5.95 -10.28 2.79
N ALA A 48 -6.93 -9.39 2.64
CA ALA A 48 -6.86 -8.28 1.68
C ALA A 48 -5.82 -7.23 2.09
N GLU A 49 -5.68 -6.96 3.39
CA GLU A 49 -4.60 -6.16 3.96
C GLU A 49 -3.24 -6.76 3.61
N PHE A 50 -3.04 -8.07 3.87
CA PHE A 50 -1.79 -8.76 3.57
C PHE A 50 -1.42 -8.68 2.07
N VAL A 51 -2.40 -8.84 1.18
CA VAL A 51 -2.17 -8.68 -0.27
C VAL A 51 -1.75 -7.24 -0.59
N ALA A 52 -2.40 -6.24 0.00
CA ALA A 52 -2.06 -4.84 -0.21
C ALA A 52 -0.66 -4.50 0.35
N THR A 53 -0.28 -5.00 1.53
CA THR A 53 1.06 -4.80 2.11
C THR A 53 2.14 -5.53 1.33
N TRP A 54 1.83 -6.72 0.79
CA TRP A 54 2.70 -7.45 -0.13
C TRP A 54 2.96 -6.66 -1.41
N CYS A 55 1.94 -6.07 -2.03
CA CYS A 55 2.09 -5.22 -3.22
C CYS A 55 2.98 -3.99 -2.96
N LEU A 56 3.03 -3.50 -1.72
CA LEU A 56 3.91 -2.41 -1.31
C LEU A 56 5.33 -2.87 -0.92
N GLY A 57 5.60 -4.18 -1.00
CA GLY A 57 6.88 -4.77 -0.62
C GLY A 57 7.14 -4.75 0.88
N LYS A 58 6.11 -4.57 1.73
CA LYS A 58 6.29 -4.48 3.20
C LYS A 58 6.69 -5.82 3.81
N GLU A 59 6.31 -6.94 3.18
CA GLU A 59 6.70 -8.29 3.58
C GLU A 59 8.19 -8.61 3.30
N ALA A 60 8.86 -7.77 2.49
CA ALA A 60 10.30 -7.90 2.27
C ALA A 60 11.10 -7.30 3.44
N GLY A 61 12.24 -7.90 3.78
CA GLY A 61 13.16 -7.38 4.80
C GLY A 61 13.53 -5.92 4.55
N GLY A 62 13.75 -5.14 5.61
CA GLY A 62 13.99 -3.69 5.52
C GLY A 62 15.22 -3.28 4.69
N SER A 63 16.19 -4.19 4.52
CA SER A 63 17.36 -4.03 3.65
C SER A 63 17.07 -4.28 2.16
N ASN A 64 15.86 -4.71 1.80
CA ASN A 64 15.51 -5.01 0.42
C ASN A 64 15.44 -3.71 -0.41
N PRO A 65 16.21 -3.63 -1.52
CA PRO A 65 16.27 -2.42 -2.35
C PRO A 65 14.90 -2.07 -2.98
N LEU A 66 14.06 -3.05 -3.28
CA LEU A 66 12.72 -2.83 -3.82
C LEU A 66 11.82 -2.13 -2.80
N ARG A 67 11.77 -2.64 -1.57
CA ARG A 67 10.99 -2.03 -0.48
C ARG A 67 11.46 -0.60 -0.22
N ARG A 68 12.77 -0.37 -0.18
CA ARG A 68 13.34 0.96 0.02
C ARG A 68 13.02 1.90 -1.14
N GLY A 69 13.07 1.41 -2.38
CA GLY A 69 12.70 2.16 -3.57
C GLY A 69 11.23 2.60 -3.56
N ILE A 70 10.31 1.66 -3.28
CA ILE A 70 8.88 1.94 -3.15
C ILE A 70 8.64 2.95 -2.02
N ALA A 71 9.22 2.74 -0.84
CA ALA A 71 9.07 3.66 0.30
C ALA A 71 9.57 5.07 -0.02
N THR A 72 10.72 5.18 -0.69
CA THR A 72 11.29 6.48 -1.10
C THR A 72 10.38 7.17 -2.12
N TYR A 73 9.88 6.43 -3.11
CA TYR A 73 8.95 6.96 -4.09
C TYR A 73 7.64 7.44 -3.45
N LEU A 74 7.01 6.62 -2.59
CA LEU A 74 5.78 6.97 -1.89
C LEU A 74 5.96 8.25 -1.06
N HIS A 75 7.09 8.37 -0.35
CA HIS A 75 7.43 9.57 0.40
C HIS A 75 7.58 10.80 -0.51
N ALA A 76 8.34 10.69 -1.60
CA ALA A 76 8.53 11.78 -2.55
C ALA A 76 7.24 12.19 -3.28
N ALA A 77 6.35 11.22 -3.54
CA ALA A 77 5.07 11.42 -4.19
C ALA A 77 3.99 11.97 -3.24
N GLY A 78 4.28 12.13 -1.95
CA GLY A 78 3.29 12.53 -0.94
C GLY A 78 2.22 11.47 -0.66
N ILE A 79 2.43 10.22 -1.11
CA ILE A 79 1.54 9.10 -0.82
C ILE A 79 1.88 8.62 0.59
N GLN A 80 1.19 9.20 1.56
CA GLN A 80 1.39 8.95 2.96
C GLN A 80 0.83 7.57 3.33
N ALA A 81 1.62 6.52 3.12
CA ALA A 81 1.38 5.24 3.78
C ALA A 81 1.45 5.51 5.29
N GLY A 82 0.32 5.40 5.97
CA GLY A 82 0.09 5.88 7.34
C GLY A 82 1.34 5.83 8.23
N TYR A 83 1.60 6.97 8.90
CA TYR A 83 2.71 7.25 9.83
C TYR A 83 3.26 5.99 10.54
N SER A 84 4.15 5.28 9.87
CA SER A 84 4.89 4.13 10.42
C SER A 84 6.38 4.41 10.48
N PHE A 85 6.81 5.60 10.03
CA PHE A 85 8.18 6.09 10.22
C PHE A 85 8.56 6.24 11.70
N PHE A 86 7.57 6.33 12.60
CA PHE A 86 7.76 6.44 14.06
C PHE A 86 7.20 5.26 14.87
N ALA A 87 6.67 4.21 14.22
CA ALA A 87 6.25 3.01 14.94
C ALA A 87 7.45 2.04 15.01
N PRO A 88 7.98 1.72 16.21
CA PRO A 88 9.14 0.84 16.38
C PRO A 88 8.90 -0.59 15.88
#